data_AF-A0A8B8HG68-F1
#
_entry.id   AF-A0A8B8HG68-F1
#
_cell.length_a   1.000
_cell.length_b   1.000
_cell.length_c   1.000
_cell.angle_alpha   90.00
_cell.angle_beta   90.00
_cell.angle_gamma   90.00
#
_symmetry.space_group_name_H-M   'P 1'
#
loop_
_entity.id
_entity.type
_entity.pdbx_description
1 polymer ?
#
loop_
_entity_poly.entity_id
_entity_poly.type
_entity_poly.pdbx_seq_one_letter_code
_entity_poly.pdbx_strand_id
1 'polypeptide(L)'
;MKSRLTGNRIEKKQDRKITSDEIDTINESNNSFKYVLSGDLYIVGRLWIEALKTALIGMNFHLIPVVEAAKVPETPQKPPSMKYTDLPLYKSPHYEYKDHLEANQKCPDANVKLLHRSLLPYVKCYRHIIARNICEAKCFVEGKYFNTCNVIRNAKKDFKQSMRDPKNLPIRQVTVAFGGTAGYILGGGGGIPRRIFFTSLGFISAGALCFPQETDDIFRNVTYTFGKVFIAVYNKWCGKEFLMRGKLACKDELPPPPPTRKPIPCPPK
;
A
#
# COMPACT_ATOMS: atom_id res chain seq x y z
N MET A 1 -14.81 43.80 20.79
CA MET A 1 -13.48 44.20 21.31
C MET A 1 -12.68 42.94 21.60
N LYS A 2 -11.71 42.68 20.71
CA LYS A 2 -10.26 42.73 20.99
C LYS A 2 -9.79 41.45 21.69
N SER A 3 -9.29 40.46 20.94
CA SER A 3 -7.89 40.38 20.45
C SER A 3 -6.96 40.03 21.62
N ARG A 4 -5.98 39.15 21.55
CA ARG A 4 -5.19 38.59 20.45
C ARG A 4 -4.03 37.87 21.17
N LEU A 5 -3.31 37.04 20.41
CA LEU A 5 -1.85 36.90 20.48
C LEU A 5 -1.29 36.17 21.72
N THR A 6 -0.83 34.94 21.52
CA THR A 6 0.57 34.56 21.25
C THR A 6 1.53 34.88 22.38
N GLY A 7 2.38 33.91 22.72
CA GLY A 7 3.65 34.25 23.34
C GLY A 7 4.31 33.11 24.08
N ASN A 8 5.03 32.28 23.33
CA ASN A 8 6.10 31.42 23.81
C ASN A 8 6.95 32.09 24.92
N ARG A 9 7.29 31.37 26.00
CA ARG A 9 8.58 31.59 26.68
C ARG A 9 9.08 30.39 27.48
N ILE A 10 9.88 29.57 26.80
CA ILE A 10 11.21 29.09 27.17
C ILE A 10 11.33 28.55 28.62
N GLU A 11 11.14 27.24 28.78
CA GLU A 11 11.75 26.50 29.89
C GLU A 11 13.25 26.42 29.67
N LYS A 12 14.01 26.88 30.68
CA LYS A 12 15.45 26.76 30.74
C LYS A 12 15.84 25.28 30.83
N LYS A 13 16.52 24.80 29.79
CA LYS A 13 17.26 23.53 29.79
C LYS A 13 18.20 23.48 30.99
N GLN A 14 18.05 22.44 31.80
CA GLN A 14 19.06 22.05 32.77
C GLN A 14 20.05 21.14 32.05
N ASP A 15 21.11 21.77 31.53
CA ASP A 15 22.19 21.09 30.83
C ASP A 15 22.96 20.19 31.81
N ARG A 16 22.73 18.88 31.70
CA ARG A 16 23.69 17.88 32.20
C ARG A 16 24.93 18.00 31.32
N LYS A 17 26.08 18.29 31.92
CA LYS A 17 27.37 18.14 31.26
C LYS A 17 27.55 16.65 30.94
N ILE A 18 27.26 16.29 29.70
CA ILE A 18 27.62 15.00 29.12
C ILE A 18 29.13 15.06 28.90
N THR A 19 29.85 14.15 29.53
CA THR A 19 31.30 13.96 29.38
C THR A 19 31.64 13.69 27.91
N SER A 20 32.70 14.32 27.39
CA SER A 20 33.13 14.21 25.98
C SER A 20 33.25 12.76 25.51
N ASP A 21 33.71 11.89 26.40
CA ASP A 21 34.01 10.49 26.09
C ASP A 21 32.72 9.65 25.90
N GLU A 22 31.60 10.09 26.51
CA GLU A 22 30.27 9.49 26.35
C GLU A 22 29.60 9.98 25.04
N ILE A 23 29.90 11.21 24.62
CA ILE A 23 29.42 11.76 23.33
C ILE A 23 30.12 11.06 22.16
N ASP A 24 31.41 10.76 22.29
CA ASP A 24 32.17 10.10 21.22
C ASP A 24 31.79 8.63 21.06
N THR A 25 31.55 7.90 22.16
CA THR A 25 31.03 6.51 22.10
C THR A 25 29.57 6.42 21.64
N ILE A 26 28.72 7.41 21.99
CA ILE A 26 27.35 7.51 21.46
C ILE A 26 27.37 7.87 19.96
N ASN A 27 28.28 8.72 19.52
CA ASN A 27 28.40 9.07 18.09
C ASN A 27 28.98 7.93 17.26
N GLU A 28 29.95 7.18 17.79
CA GLU A 28 30.55 6.04 17.10
C GLU A 28 29.58 4.84 17.01
N SER A 29 28.80 4.59 18.06
CA SER A 29 27.73 3.56 18.05
C SER A 29 26.52 3.96 17.20
N ASN A 30 26.12 5.24 17.20
CA ASN A 30 25.09 5.75 16.29
C ASN A 30 25.56 5.73 14.83
N ASN A 31 26.84 5.93 14.57
CA ASN A 31 27.41 5.80 13.23
C ASN A 31 27.42 4.32 12.80
N SER A 32 27.83 3.39 13.66
CA SER A 32 27.79 1.95 13.39
C SER A 32 26.36 1.44 13.12
N PHE A 33 25.38 1.83 13.95
CA PHE A 33 23.97 1.49 13.70
C PHE A 33 23.41 2.19 12.48
N LYS A 34 23.81 3.44 12.20
CA LYS A 34 23.49 4.08 10.93
C LYS A 34 24.07 3.30 9.77
N TYR A 35 25.29 2.80 9.78
CA TYR A 35 25.82 2.01 8.65
C TYR A 35 25.10 0.66 8.46
N VAL A 36 24.64 0.02 9.55
CA VAL A 36 23.89 -1.26 9.49
C VAL A 36 22.42 -1.06 9.08
N LEU A 37 21.77 0.05 9.49
CA LEU A 37 20.39 0.42 9.09
C LEU A 37 20.31 1.29 7.83
N SER A 38 21.42 1.89 7.38
CA SER A 38 21.53 2.60 6.09
C SER A 38 21.75 1.63 4.93
N GLY A 39 22.01 0.35 5.23
CA GLY A 39 21.79 -0.75 4.30
C GLY A 39 20.29 -0.95 4.13
N ASP A 40 19.71 -0.16 3.23
CA ASP A 40 18.40 -0.27 2.60
C ASP A 40 17.39 -1.10 3.41
N LEU A 41 16.53 -0.42 4.19
CA LEU A 41 15.44 -1.04 4.97
C LEU A 41 14.63 -2.07 4.15
N TYR A 42 14.61 -1.88 2.84
CA TYR A 42 14.07 -2.80 1.85
C TYR A 42 14.78 -4.16 1.82
N ILE A 43 16.11 -4.22 1.92
CA ILE A 43 16.90 -5.48 1.96
C ILE A 43 16.59 -6.24 3.25
N VAL A 44 16.60 -5.57 4.41
CA VAL A 44 16.24 -6.20 5.70
C VAL A 44 14.80 -6.69 5.67
N GLY A 45 13.88 -5.89 5.13
CA GLY A 45 12.48 -6.27 4.93
C GLY A 45 12.33 -7.46 3.99
N ARG A 46 13.04 -7.47 2.86
CA ARG A 46 13.03 -8.56 1.87
C ARG A 46 13.58 -9.85 2.46
N LEU A 47 14.67 -9.79 3.21
CA LEU A 47 15.30 -10.96 3.83
C LEU A 47 14.38 -11.58 4.91
N TRP A 48 13.69 -10.73 5.68
CA TRP A 48 12.64 -11.18 6.60
C TRP A 48 11.42 -11.77 5.90
N ILE A 49 10.95 -11.16 4.82
CA ILE A 49 9.83 -11.66 4.01
C ILE A 49 10.20 -12.99 3.36
N GLU A 50 11.43 -13.15 2.85
CA GLU A 50 11.91 -14.38 2.25
C GLU A 50 12.08 -15.49 3.30
N ALA A 51 12.57 -15.17 4.51
CA ALA A 51 12.63 -16.10 5.64
C ALA A 51 11.24 -16.53 6.12
N LEU A 52 10.29 -15.60 6.20
CA LEU A 52 8.89 -15.90 6.52
C LEU A 52 8.25 -16.75 5.42
N LYS A 53 8.52 -16.44 4.14
CA LYS A 53 8.01 -17.19 2.99
C LYS A 53 8.53 -18.63 3.00
N THR A 54 9.82 -18.84 3.23
CA THR A 54 10.40 -20.19 3.32
C THR A 54 9.88 -20.96 4.54
N ALA A 55 9.74 -20.30 5.69
CA ALA A 55 9.21 -20.93 6.91
C ALA A 55 7.70 -21.25 6.86
N LEU A 56 6.89 -20.40 6.20
CA LEU A 56 5.42 -20.53 6.17
C LEU A 56 4.89 -21.31 4.95
N ILE A 57 5.52 -21.15 3.80
CA ILE A 57 5.03 -21.69 2.52
C ILE A 57 5.82 -22.94 2.09
N GLY A 58 7.02 -23.15 2.64
CA GLY A 58 7.95 -24.16 2.15
C GLY A 58 8.66 -23.67 0.89
N MET A 59 9.92 -24.08 0.70
CA MET A 59 10.67 -23.74 -0.50
C MET A 59 9.97 -24.33 -1.73
N ASN A 60 9.83 -23.52 -2.78
CA ASN A 60 9.43 -23.86 -4.17
C ASN A 60 7.97 -23.60 -4.55
N PHE A 61 7.58 -22.32 -4.66
CA PHE A 61 6.56 -21.90 -5.63
C PHE A 61 7.11 -20.77 -6.50
N HIS A 62 7.67 -21.12 -7.65
CA HIS A 62 7.81 -20.21 -8.78
C HIS A 62 6.43 -20.12 -9.45
N LEU A 63 5.60 -19.17 -9.00
CA LEU A 63 4.24 -18.98 -9.52
C LEU A 63 4.22 -18.44 -10.97
N ILE A 64 5.38 -18.04 -11.49
CA ILE A 64 5.52 -17.44 -12.81
C ILE A 64 6.56 -18.28 -13.56
N PRO A 65 6.18 -19.05 -14.60
CA PRO A 65 7.15 -19.72 -15.44
C PRO A 65 7.99 -18.66 -16.16
N VAL A 66 9.31 -18.74 -16.02
CA VAL A 66 10.23 -17.93 -16.82
C VAL A 66 10.15 -18.47 -18.24
N VAL A 67 9.44 -17.75 -19.11
CA VAL A 67 9.40 -18.04 -20.54
C VAL A 67 10.64 -17.39 -21.16
N GLU A 68 11.62 -18.22 -21.53
CA GLU A 68 12.73 -17.76 -22.35
C GLU A 68 12.18 -17.33 -23.72
N ALA A 69 12.33 -16.05 -24.06
CA ALA A 69 11.88 -15.53 -25.34
C ALA A 69 12.69 -16.18 -26.47
N ALA A 70 11.99 -16.69 -27.49
CA ALA A 70 12.62 -17.27 -28.66
C ALA A 70 13.54 -16.24 -29.36
N LYS A 71 14.70 -16.70 -29.85
CA LYS A 71 15.64 -15.88 -30.60
C LYS A 71 14.95 -15.29 -31.84
N VAL A 72 15.05 -13.98 -31.98
CA VAL A 72 14.50 -13.23 -33.13
C VAL A 72 15.20 -13.71 -34.41
N PRO A 73 14.46 -14.14 -35.46
CA PRO A 73 15.07 -14.52 -36.72
C PRO A 73 15.68 -13.31 -37.44
N GLU A 74 16.76 -13.56 -38.18
CA GLU A 74 17.52 -12.53 -38.89
C GLU A 74 16.67 -11.83 -39.96
N THR A 75 16.80 -10.50 -40.04
CA THR A 75 16.02 -9.66 -40.97
C THR A 75 16.48 -9.88 -42.41
N PRO A 76 15.55 -9.94 -43.39
CA PRO A 76 15.91 -10.12 -44.79
C PRO A 76 16.71 -8.93 -45.31
N GLN A 77 17.82 -9.21 -45.99
CA GLN A 77 18.70 -8.19 -46.56
C GLN A 77 18.04 -7.49 -47.76
N LYS A 78 18.18 -6.17 -47.82
CA LYS A 78 17.59 -5.33 -48.87
C LYS A 78 18.23 -5.65 -50.23
N PRO A 79 17.43 -5.76 -51.32
CA PRO A 79 17.99 -6.01 -52.65
C PRO A 79 18.88 -4.86 -53.12
N PRO A 80 19.81 -5.13 -54.05
CA PRO A 80 20.74 -4.14 -54.59
C PRO A 80 20.00 -3.02 -55.32
N SER A 81 20.56 -1.81 -55.24
CA SER A 81 19.99 -0.62 -55.89
C SER A 81 20.02 -0.76 -57.41
N MET A 82 18.84 -0.79 -58.04
CA MET A 82 18.69 -0.83 -59.49
C MET A 82 18.76 0.60 -60.09
N LYS A 83 19.21 0.73 -61.35
CA LYS A 83 19.28 2.02 -62.04
C LYS A 83 17.90 2.45 -62.53
N TYR A 84 17.65 3.77 -62.50
CA TYR A 84 16.36 4.36 -62.87
C TYR A 84 15.91 4.04 -64.32
N THR A 85 16.88 3.81 -65.21
CA THR A 85 16.65 3.52 -66.63
C THR A 85 16.16 2.09 -66.90
N ASP A 86 16.34 1.18 -65.96
CA ASP A 86 15.96 -0.23 -66.09
C ASP A 86 14.52 -0.48 -65.60
N LEU A 87 13.84 0.57 -65.11
CA LEU A 87 12.43 0.52 -64.80
C LEU A 87 11.64 0.68 -66.10
N PRO A 88 10.63 -0.16 -66.37
CA PRO A 88 9.76 0.02 -67.52
C PRO A 88 9.11 1.41 -67.44
N LEU A 89 9.52 2.29 -68.34
CA LEU A 89 8.90 3.60 -68.56
C LEU A 89 7.51 3.35 -69.17
N TYR A 90 6.52 3.15 -68.31
CA TYR A 90 5.12 3.22 -68.71
C TYR A 90 4.87 4.61 -69.30
N LYS A 91 4.32 4.67 -70.53
CA LYS A 91 3.75 5.90 -71.10
C LYS A 91 2.80 6.46 -70.06
N SER A 92 3.11 7.61 -69.47
CA SER A 92 2.43 8.09 -68.28
C SER A 92 0.93 8.29 -68.57
N PRO A 93 0.03 7.42 -68.08
CA PRO A 93 -1.41 7.63 -68.19
C PRO A 93 -1.88 8.73 -67.21
N HIS A 94 -0.92 9.37 -66.55
CA HIS A 94 -1.12 10.38 -65.51
C HIS A 94 -1.72 11.68 -66.03
N TYR A 95 -1.65 11.99 -67.32
CA TYR A 95 -2.31 13.17 -67.88
C TYR A 95 -3.82 12.98 -67.97
N GLU A 96 -4.29 11.90 -68.60
CA GLU A 96 -5.72 11.57 -68.64
C GLU A 96 -6.30 11.42 -67.22
N TYR A 97 -5.56 10.77 -66.32
CA TYR A 97 -5.99 10.61 -64.93
C TYR A 97 -6.08 11.94 -64.17
N LYS A 98 -5.16 12.88 -64.41
CA LYS A 98 -5.21 14.23 -63.79
C LYS A 98 -6.41 15.03 -64.28
N ASP A 99 -6.67 15.01 -65.59
CA ASP A 99 -7.82 15.70 -66.17
C ASP A 99 -9.15 15.11 -65.65
N HIS A 100 -9.23 13.78 -65.49
CA HIS A 100 -10.37 13.13 -64.85
C HIS A 100 -10.52 13.48 -63.37
N LEU A 101 -9.43 13.59 -62.61
CA LEU A 101 -9.47 14.03 -61.20
C LEU A 101 -9.92 15.49 -61.07
N GLU A 102 -9.41 16.37 -61.93
CA GLU A 102 -9.79 17.79 -61.96
C GLU A 102 -11.26 17.98 -62.38
N ALA A 103 -11.75 17.19 -63.34
CA ALA A 103 -13.15 17.17 -63.73
C ALA A 103 -14.05 16.66 -62.59
N ASN A 104 -13.64 15.59 -61.90
CA ASN A 104 -14.36 15.06 -60.75
C ASN A 104 -14.40 16.06 -59.58
N GLN A 105 -13.32 16.80 -59.32
CA GLN A 105 -13.26 17.81 -58.25
C GLN A 105 -14.15 19.04 -58.49
N LYS A 106 -14.48 19.37 -59.75
CA LYS A 106 -15.35 20.50 -60.11
C LYS A 106 -16.83 20.24 -59.79
N CYS A 107 -17.23 18.99 -59.51
CA CYS A 107 -18.60 18.68 -59.11
C CYS A 107 -18.86 19.14 -57.65
N PRO A 108 -20.00 19.78 -57.34
CA PRO A 108 -20.34 20.15 -55.96
C PRO A 108 -20.51 18.92 -55.05
N ASP A 109 -20.83 17.78 -55.64
CA ASP A 109 -20.94 16.48 -54.96
C ASP A 109 -19.67 15.60 -55.06
N ALA A 110 -18.55 16.12 -55.59
CA ALA A 110 -17.30 15.38 -55.82
C ALA A 110 -16.79 14.62 -54.58
N ASN A 111 -16.96 15.25 -53.42
CA ASN A 111 -16.42 14.78 -52.15
C ASN A 111 -17.42 13.94 -51.35
N VAL A 112 -18.70 13.88 -51.76
CA VAL A 112 -19.73 13.09 -51.08
C VAL A 112 -19.87 11.77 -51.81
N LYS A 113 -19.14 10.75 -51.33
CA LYS A 113 -19.36 9.36 -51.75
C LYS A 113 -20.87 9.07 -51.62
N LEU A 114 -21.53 8.61 -52.68
CA LEU A 114 -22.99 8.35 -52.69
C LEU A 114 -23.42 7.42 -51.54
N LEU A 115 -22.57 6.43 -51.23
CA LEU A 115 -22.73 5.56 -50.06
C LEU A 115 -22.67 6.30 -48.73
N HIS A 116 -21.85 7.35 -48.63
CA HIS A 116 -21.77 8.16 -47.42
C HIS A 116 -23.08 8.93 -47.18
N ARG A 117 -23.69 9.52 -48.21
CA ARG A 117 -24.94 10.27 -48.08
C ARG A 117 -26.11 9.41 -47.58
N SER A 118 -26.19 8.16 -48.03
CA SER A 118 -27.23 7.21 -47.61
C SER A 118 -26.92 6.53 -46.27
N LEU A 119 -25.66 6.18 -45.99
CA LEU A 119 -25.27 5.42 -44.80
C LEU A 119 -25.04 6.30 -43.56
N LEU A 120 -24.65 7.56 -43.74
CA LEU A 120 -24.40 8.52 -42.65
C LEU A 120 -25.53 8.62 -41.62
N PRO A 121 -26.83 8.78 -41.99
CA PRO A 121 -27.89 8.89 -40.98
C PRO A 121 -28.02 7.63 -40.13
N TYR A 122 -27.88 6.45 -40.74
CA TYR A 122 -27.94 5.17 -40.02
C TYR A 122 -26.76 5.00 -39.06
N VAL A 123 -25.54 5.32 -39.50
CA VAL A 123 -24.34 5.25 -38.66
C VAL A 123 -24.41 6.25 -37.50
N LYS A 124 -24.91 7.47 -37.75
CA LYS A 124 -25.13 8.48 -36.70
C LYS A 124 -26.15 8.01 -35.68
N CYS A 125 -27.27 7.45 -36.13
CA CYS A 125 -28.30 6.88 -35.26
C CYS A 125 -27.72 5.76 -34.38
N TYR A 126 -27.05 4.79 -35.00
CA TYR A 126 -26.44 3.67 -34.30
C TYR A 126 -25.38 4.11 -33.28
N ARG A 127 -24.53 5.08 -33.65
CA ARG A 127 -23.53 5.65 -32.74
C ARG A 127 -24.19 6.35 -31.54
N HIS A 128 -25.32 7.02 -31.74
CA HIS A 128 -26.05 7.67 -30.66
C HIS A 128 -26.68 6.67 -29.69
N ILE A 129 -27.25 5.57 -30.22
CA ILE A 129 -27.79 4.46 -29.42
C ILE A 129 -26.68 3.82 -28.58
N ILE A 130 -25.53 3.50 -29.19
CA ILE A 130 -24.39 2.92 -28.47
C ILE A 130 -23.89 3.88 -27.39
N ALA A 131 -23.70 5.16 -27.71
CA ALA A 131 -23.21 6.14 -26.75
C ALA A 131 -24.16 6.29 -25.55
N ARG A 132 -25.48 6.28 -25.79
CA ARG A 132 -26.50 6.32 -24.73
C ARG A 132 -26.43 5.08 -23.84
N ASN A 133 -26.38 3.89 -24.44
CA ASN A 133 -26.32 2.63 -23.70
C ASN A 133 -25.04 2.51 -22.86
N ILE A 134 -23.90 2.96 -23.38
CA ILE A 134 -22.63 3.00 -22.64
C ILE A 134 -22.72 3.98 -21.47
N CYS A 135 -23.31 5.17 -21.70
CA CYS A 135 -23.50 6.16 -20.64
C CYS A 135 -24.41 5.62 -19.53
N GLU A 136 -25.53 5.00 -19.89
CA GLU A 136 -26.47 4.40 -18.94
C GLU A 136 -25.84 3.25 -18.16
N ALA A 137 -25.10 2.36 -18.83
CA ALA A 137 -24.36 1.29 -18.18
C ALA A 137 -23.30 1.83 -17.20
N LYS A 138 -22.57 2.89 -17.59
CA LYS A 138 -21.59 3.54 -16.72
C LYS A 138 -22.27 4.16 -15.49
N CYS A 139 -23.33 4.92 -15.67
CA CYS A 139 -24.07 5.53 -14.56
C CYS A 139 -24.68 4.48 -13.63
N PHE A 140 -25.18 3.36 -14.18
CA PHE A 140 -25.69 2.25 -13.38
C PHE A 140 -24.58 1.59 -12.55
N VAL A 141 -23.43 1.31 -13.15
CA VAL A 141 -22.29 0.71 -12.45
C VAL A 141 -21.75 1.65 -11.37
N GLU A 142 -21.56 2.93 -11.67
CA GLU A 142 -21.09 3.92 -10.69
C GLU A 142 -22.08 4.09 -9.54
N GLY A 143 -23.38 4.19 -9.84
CA GLY A 143 -24.43 4.29 -8.82
C GLY A 143 -24.52 3.03 -7.94
N LYS A 144 -24.44 1.83 -8.54
CA LYS A 144 -24.44 0.57 -7.79
C LYS A 144 -23.17 0.38 -6.97
N TYR A 145 -22.01 0.77 -7.50
CA TYR A 145 -20.75 0.73 -6.78
C TYR A 145 -20.80 1.62 -5.53
N PHE A 146 -21.21 2.89 -5.69
CA PHE A 146 -21.31 3.83 -4.57
C PHE A 146 -22.28 3.34 -3.49
N ASN A 147 -23.45 2.85 -3.91
CA ASN A 147 -24.46 2.30 -2.99
C ASN A 147 -23.92 1.06 -2.25
N THR A 148 -23.26 0.15 -2.96
CA THR A 148 -22.68 -1.06 -2.35
C THR A 148 -21.57 -0.69 -1.36
N CYS A 149 -20.69 0.25 -1.72
CA CYS A 149 -19.67 0.77 -0.82
C CYS A 149 -20.27 1.39 0.45
N ASN A 150 -21.35 2.15 0.33
CA ASN A 150 -22.04 2.73 1.48
C ASN A 150 -22.68 1.67 2.38
N VAL A 151 -23.34 0.66 1.79
CA VAL A 151 -23.92 -0.47 2.54
C VAL A 151 -22.84 -1.23 3.31
N ILE A 152 -21.72 -1.57 2.65
CA ILE A 152 -20.59 -2.25 3.29
C ILE A 152 -20.00 -1.38 4.41
N ARG A 153 -19.86 -0.07 4.18
CA ARG A 153 -19.32 0.86 5.19
C ARG A 153 -20.21 0.93 6.42
N ASN A 154 -21.53 0.99 6.23
CA ASN A 154 -22.49 1.04 7.33
C ASN A 154 -22.52 -0.29 8.07
N ALA A 155 -22.64 -1.42 7.36
CA ALA A 155 -22.58 -2.75 7.96
C ALA A 155 -21.29 -2.98 8.77
N LYS A 156 -20.14 -2.52 8.26
CA LYS A 156 -18.86 -2.58 9.00
C LYS A 156 -18.89 -1.74 10.28
N LYS A 157 -19.49 -0.55 10.25
CA LYS A 157 -19.63 0.30 11.44
C LYS A 157 -20.55 -0.36 12.47
N ASP A 158 -21.70 -0.85 12.04
CA ASP A 158 -22.70 -1.49 12.89
C ASP A 158 -22.13 -2.76 13.53
N PHE A 159 -21.45 -3.58 12.74
CA PHE A 159 -20.75 -4.77 13.23
C PHE A 159 -19.65 -4.42 14.23
N LYS A 160 -18.82 -3.42 13.93
CA LYS A 160 -17.76 -2.94 14.83
C LYS A 160 -18.33 -2.41 16.14
N GLN A 161 -19.47 -1.72 16.09
CA GLN A 161 -20.15 -1.22 17.28
C GLN A 161 -20.69 -2.39 18.11
N SER A 162 -21.44 -3.30 17.50
CA SER A 162 -21.98 -4.49 18.17
C SER A 162 -20.91 -5.36 18.82
N MET A 163 -19.74 -5.51 18.19
CA MET A 163 -18.62 -6.30 18.73
C MET A 163 -17.81 -5.57 19.81
N ARG A 164 -18.00 -4.26 19.99
CA ARG A 164 -17.34 -3.47 21.03
C ARG A 164 -18.25 -3.12 22.20
N ASP A 165 -19.55 -3.38 22.05
CA ASP A 165 -20.51 -3.14 23.11
C ASP A 165 -20.24 -4.04 24.33
N PRO A 166 -20.18 -3.48 25.55
CA PRO A 166 -19.86 -4.24 26.76
C PRO A 166 -20.96 -5.25 27.13
N LYS A 167 -22.16 -5.13 26.56
CA LYS A 167 -23.27 -6.07 26.78
C LYS A 167 -23.06 -7.41 26.06
N ASN A 168 -22.22 -7.44 25.02
CA ASN A 168 -22.01 -8.61 24.14
C ASN A 168 -20.73 -9.38 24.47
N LEU A 169 -20.32 -9.43 25.75
CA LEU A 169 -19.13 -10.18 26.19
C LEU A 169 -19.08 -11.64 25.72
N PRO A 170 -20.15 -12.47 25.85
CA PRO A 170 -20.05 -13.87 25.44
C PRO A 170 -19.83 -14.01 23.93
N ILE A 171 -20.49 -13.18 23.12
CA ILE A 171 -20.35 -13.18 21.66
C ILE A 171 -18.92 -12.79 21.25
N ARG A 172 -18.32 -11.81 21.94
CA ARG A 172 -16.93 -11.38 21.71
C ARG A 172 -15.94 -12.51 21.98
N GLN A 173 -16.09 -13.24 23.08
CA GLN A 173 -15.23 -14.38 23.41
C GLN A 173 -15.35 -15.51 22.38
N VAL A 174 -16.57 -15.84 21.98
CA VAL A 174 -16.82 -16.83 20.93
C VAL A 174 -16.20 -16.40 19.60
N THR A 175 -16.29 -15.12 19.25
CA THR A 175 -15.68 -14.59 18.02
C THR A 175 -14.16 -14.71 18.04
N VAL A 176 -13.51 -14.45 19.18
CA VAL A 176 -12.07 -14.62 19.35
C VAL A 176 -11.66 -16.10 19.24
N ALA A 177 -12.38 -16.99 19.91
CA ALA A 177 -12.16 -18.43 19.81
C ALA A 177 -12.33 -18.91 18.36
N PHE A 178 -13.40 -18.46 17.68
CA PHE A 178 -13.66 -18.76 16.29
C PHE A 178 -12.53 -18.27 15.38
N GLY A 179 -12.05 -17.05 15.58
CA GLY A 179 -10.91 -16.49 14.84
C GLY A 179 -9.64 -17.33 14.99
N GLY A 180 -9.34 -17.79 16.21
CA GLY A 180 -8.25 -18.73 16.47
C GLY A 180 -8.42 -20.06 15.75
N THR A 181 -9.61 -20.68 15.85
CA THR A 181 -9.90 -21.96 15.19
C THR A 181 -9.88 -21.84 13.66
N ALA A 182 -10.39 -20.74 13.11
CA ALA A 182 -10.34 -20.47 11.68
C ALA A 182 -8.90 -20.30 11.21
N GLY A 183 -8.07 -19.58 11.98
CA GLY A 183 -6.62 -19.49 11.76
C GLY A 183 -5.93 -20.85 11.78
N TYR A 184 -6.28 -21.72 12.73
CA TYR A 184 -5.75 -23.08 12.82
C TYR A 184 -6.08 -23.92 11.58
N ILE A 185 -7.34 -23.90 11.14
CA ILE A 185 -7.81 -24.63 9.96
C ILE A 185 -7.13 -24.11 8.69
N LEU A 186 -7.05 -22.78 8.51
CA LEU A 186 -6.35 -22.17 7.37
C LEU A 186 -4.83 -22.47 7.38
N GLY A 187 -4.24 -22.66 8.56
CA GLY A 187 -2.86 -23.11 8.73
C GLY A 187 -2.65 -24.61 8.53
N GLY A 188 -3.70 -25.41 8.35
CA GLY A 188 -3.68 -26.87 8.39
C GLY A 188 -2.85 -27.55 7.29
N GLY A 189 -2.69 -26.89 6.13
CA GLY A 189 -1.98 -27.40 4.96
C GLY A 189 -0.45 -27.32 5.01
N GLY A 190 0.16 -26.99 6.15
CA GLY A 190 1.61 -26.98 6.33
C GLY A 190 2.04 -27.50 7.70
N GLY A 191 3.35 -27.44 7.99
CA GLY A 191 3.93 -27.91 9.25
C GLY A 191 3.46 -27.13 10.49
N ILE A 192 3.84 -27.64 11.67
CA ILE A 192 3.53 -27.05 12.98
C ILE A 192 3.77 -25.52 13.07
N PRO A 193 4.90 -24.94 12.60
CA PRO A 193 5.14 -23.49 12.73
C PRO A 193 4.10 -22.65 11.97
N ARG A 194 3.66 -23.14 10.80
CA ARG A 194 2.61 -22.48 10.02
C ARG A 194 1.30 -22.44 10.79
N ARG A 195 0.90 -23.57 11.40
CA ARG A 195 -0.32 -23.64 12.22
C ARG A 195 -0.29 -22.64 13.37
N ILE A 196 0.82 -22.57 14.10
CA ILE A 196 0.97 -21.64 15.23
C ILE A 196 0.85 -20.19 14.75
N PHE A 197 1.50 -19.83 13.64
CA PHE A 197 1.45 -18.47 13.09
C PHE A 197 0.05 -18.05 12.63
N PHE A 198 -0.65 -18.89 11.86
CA PHE A 198 -1.99 -18.55 11.40
C PHE A 198 -3.02 -18.55 12.53
N THR A 199 -2.85 -19.43 13.52
CA THR A 199 -3.69 -19.44 14.74
C THR A 199 -3.48 -18.16 15.55
N SER A 200 -2.23 -17.74 15.77
CA SER A 200 -1.94 -16.49 16.51
C SER A 200 -2.45 -15.27 15.75
N LEU A 201 -2.32 -15.24 14.42
CA LEU A 201 -2.90 -14.18 13.58
C LEU A 201 -4.43 -14.14 13.68
N GLY A 202 -5.08 -15.30 13.75
CA GLY A 202 -6.52 -15.44 13.99
C GLY A 202 -6.94 -14.86 15.35
N PHE A 203 -6.24 -15.23 16.42
CA PHE A 203 -6.50 -14.69 17.76
C PHE A 203 -6.25 -13.18 17.83
N ILE A 204 -5.14 -12.68 17.27
CA ILE A 204 -4.80 -11.25 17.28
C ILE A 204 -5.81 -10.44 16.47
N SER A 205 -6.19 -10.90 15.28
CA SER A 205 -7.14 -10.17 14.43
C SER A 205 -8.54 -10.10 15.04
N ALA A 206 -9.05 -11.22 15.58
CA ALA A 206 -10.34 -11.24 16.26
C ALA A 206 -10.29 -10.50 17.61
N GLY A 207 -9.18 -10.62 18.34
CA GLY A 207 -8.91 -9.91 19.59
C GLY A 207 -8.87 -8.39 19.38
N ALA A 208 -8.14 -7.89 18.39
CA ALA A 208 -8.04 -6.46 18.10
C ALA A 208 -9.40 -5.85 17.70
N LEU A 209 -10.27 -6.64 17.08
CA LEU A 209 -11.63 -6.23 16.75
C LEU A 209 -12.50 -6.14 18.01
N CYS A 210 -12.51 -7.20 18.81
CA CYS A 210 -13.41 -7.37 19.96
C CYS A 210 -12.92 -6.64 21.22
N PHE A 211 -11.64 -6.73 21.56
CA PHE A 211 -10.99 -6.22 22.78
C PHE A 211 -9.77 -5.35 22.46
N PRO A 212 -9.96 -4.14 21.91
CA PRO A 212 -8.84 -3.33 21.40
C PRO A 212 -7.86 -2.88 22.50
N GLN A 213 -8.34 -2.58 23.72
CA GLN A 213 -7.49 -2.15 24.83
C GLN A 213 -6.65 -3.31 25.36
N GLU A 214 -7.31 -4.42 25.73
CA GLU A 214 -6.63 -5.62 26.22
C GLU A 214 -5.64 -6.19 25.18
N THR A 215 -6.01 -6.18 23.89
CA THR A 215 -5.13 -6.68 22.83
C THR A 215 -3.92 -5.77 22.63
N ASP A 216 -4.07 -4.44 22.72
CA ASP A 216 -2.94 -3.50 22.63
C ASP A 216 -1.98 -3.69 23.81
N ASP A 217 -2.51 -3.83 25.03
CA ASP A 217 -1.71 -4.03 26.23
C ASP A 217 -0.93 -5.35 26.19
N ILE A 218 -1.60 -6.44 25.81
CA ILE A 218 -0.97 -7.75 25.62
C ILE A 218 0.09 -7.66 24.53
N PHE A 219 -0.24 -7.09 23.37
CA PHE A 219 0.69 -6.98 22.25
C PHE A 219 1.94 -6.20 22.66
N ARG A 220 1.80 -5.06 23.34
CA ARG A 220 2.93 -4.24 23.79
C ARG A 220 3.79 -4.96 24.82
N ASN A 221 3.18 -5.66 25.78
CA ASN A 221 3.91 -6.44 26.78
C ASN A 221 4.67 -7.61 26.13
N VAL A 222 4.05 -8.28 25.18
CA VAL A 222 4.64 -9.38 24.41
C VAL A 222 5.80 -8.86 23.57
N THR A 223 5.61 -7.80 22.78
CA THR A 223 6.68 -7.17 21.98
C THR A 223 7.84 -6.71 22.84
N TYR A 224 7.57 -6.09 24.00
CA TYR A 224 8.62 -5.65 24.92
C TYR A 224 9.41 -6.83 25.50
N THR A 225 8.73 -7.89 25.91
CA THR A 225 9.37 -9.11 26.41
C THR A 225 10.20 -9.79 25.33
N PHE A 226 9.66 -9.92 24.12
CA PHE A 226 10.39 -10.45 22.96
C PHE A 226 11.62 -9.60 22.65
N GLY A 227 11.50 -8.28 22.68
CA GLY A 227 12.61 -7.35 22.49
C GLY A 227 13.72 -7.55 23.54
N LYS A 228 13.36 -7.71 24.82
CA LYS A 228 14.31 -8.02 25.90
C LYS A 228 15.02 -9.35 25.68
N VAL A 229 14.27 -10.40 25.34
CA VAL A 229 14.84 -11.73 25.07
C VAL A 229 15.77 -11.67 23.87
N PHE A 230 15.36 -10.99 22.80
CA PHE A 230 16.17 -10.84 21.59
C PHE A 230 17.47 -10.08 21.89
N ILE A 231 17.40 -8.97 22.62
CA ILE A 231 18.59 -8.23 23.05
C ILE A 231 19.46 -9.07 23.98
N ALA A 232 18.89 -9.83 24.91
CA ALA A 232 19.66 -10.69 25.80
C ALA A 232 20.42 -11.79 25.03
N VAL A 233 19.76 -12.41 24.05
CA VAL A 233 20.38 -13.40 23.16
C VAL A 233 21.47 -12.75 22.31
N TYR A 234 21.20 -11.58 21.76
CA TYR A 234 22.18 -10.82 20.97
C TYR A 234 23.39 -10.39 21.80
N ASN A 235 23.17 -9.88 23.01
CA ASN A 235 24.23 -9.50 23.95
C ASN A 235 25.09 -10.72 24.30
N LYS A 236 24.47 -11.89 24.54
CA LYS A 236 25.17 -13.15 24.79
C LYS A 236 25.98 -13.63 23.59
N TRP A 237 25.47 -13.44 22.37
CA TRP A 237 26.14 -13.92 21.16
C TRP A 237 27.24 -12.99 20.66
N CYS A 238 27.06 -11.68 20.80
CA CYS A 238 27.97 -10.65 20.30
C CYS A 238 28.86 -10.00 21.37
N GLY A 239 28.71 -10.35 22.66
CA GLY A 239 29.51 -9.79 23.75
C GLY A 239 29.34 -8.28 23.96
N LYS A 240 28.20 -7.72 23.56
CA LYS A 240 27.87 -6.29 23.71
C LYS A 240 26.80 -6.12 24.77
N GLU A 241 26.78 -4.99 25.47
CA GLU A 241 25.77 -4.69 26.49
C GLU A 241 24.79 -3.62 26.01
N PHE A 242 23.82 -4.03 25.20
CA PHE A 242 22.71 -3.15 24.87
C PHE A 242 21.66 -3.20 25.98
N LEU A 243 21.34 -2.03 26.54
CA LEU A 243 20.26 -1.85 27.49
C LEU A 243 19.03 -1.30 26.78
N MET A 244 17.93 -2.03 26.84
CA MET A 244 16.66 -1.57 26.27
C MET A 244 16.06 -0.49 27.17
N ARG A 245 15.59 0.62 26.58
CA ARG A 245 14.85 1.65 27.32
C ARG A 245 13.60 1.04 27.97
N GLY A 246 13.23 1.52 29.16
CA GLY A 246 12.02 1.09 29.85
C GLY A 246 10.75 1.26 28.99
N LYS A 247 9.73 0.44 29.25
CA LYS A 247 8.39 0.59 28.62
C LYS A 247 7.89 2.01 28.86
N LEU A 248 7.51 2.71 27.80
CA LEU A 248 6.80 3.99 27.93
C LEU A 248 5.40 3.70 28.47
N ALA A 249 5.09 4.27 29.65
CA ALA A 249 3.77 4.15 30.26
C ALA A 249 2.71 4.76 29.35
N CYS A 250 1.53 4.14 29.32
CA CYS A 250 0.36 4.73 28.66
C CYS A 250 -0.11 5.98 29.41
N LYS A 251 -0.81 6.88 28.71
CA LYS A 251 -1.46 8.05 29.34
C LYS A 251 -2.40 7.64 30.46
N ASP A 252 -3.01 6.47 30.33
CA ASP A 252 -3.96 5.92 31.29
C ASP A 252 -3.27 5.24 32.49
N GLU A 253 -1.98 4.91 32.38
CA GLU A 253 -1.15 4.37 33.47
C GLU A 253 -0.40 5.48 34.25
N LEU A 254 -0.39 6.71 33.73
CA LEU A 254 0.25 7.85 34.40
C LEU A 254 -0.62 8.29 35.60
N PRO A 255 -0.02 8.55 36.77
CA PRO A 255 -0.76 9.10 37.89
C PRO A 255 -1.40 10.43 37.48
N PRO A 256 -2.60 10.77 38.02
CA PRO A 256 -3.24 12.04 37.72
C PRO A 256 -2.27 13.19 38.03
N PRO A 257 -2.26 14.26 37.20
CA PRO A 257 -1.37 15.38 37.42
C PRO A 257 -1.61 15.94 38.83
N PRO A 258 -0.54 16.29 39.57
CA PRO A 258 -0.69 16.82 40.91
C PRO A 258 -1.57 18.08 40.88
N PRO A 259 -2.40 18.32 41.90
CA PRO A 259 -3.23 19.52 41.97
C PRO A 259 -2.35 20.77 41.87
N THR A 260 -2.82 21.78 41.14
CA THR A 260 -2.13 23.06 41.00
C THR A 260 -1.90 23.67 42.38
N ARG A 261 -0.63 23.87 42.75
CA ARG A 261 -0.29 24.53 44.02
C ARG A 261 -0.89 25.92 44.02
N LYS A 262 -1.60 26.28 45.10
CA LYS A 262 -2.10 27.63 45.31
C LYS A 262 -0.90 28.61 45.27
N PRO A 263 -1.02 29.76 44.59
CA PRO A 263 0.04 30.75 44.57
C PRO A 263 0.30 31.19 46.02
N ILE A 264 1.54 31.03 46.46
CA ILE A 264 1.98 31.48 47.78
C ILE A 264 2.05 33.02 47.69
N PRO A 265 1.30 33.77 48.53
CA PRO A 265 1.43 35.22 48.55
C PRO A 265 2.86 35.58 48.95
N CYS A 266 3.52 36.42 48.14
CA CYS A 266 4.84 36.91 48.47
C CYS A 266 4.78 37.70 49.78
N PRO A 267 5.80 37.60 50.66
CA PRO A 267 5.84 38.38 51.87
C PRO A 267 5.83 39.89 51.55
N PRO A 268 5.15 40.71 52.37
CA PRO A 268 5.15 42.16 52.20
C PRO A 268 6.57 42.71 52.32
N LYS A 269 6.90 43.68 51.46
CA LYS A 269 8.17 44.41 51.46
C LYS A 269 8.26 45.35 52.65
#